data_AF-A0A4Y2A8J3-F1
#
_entry.id   AF-A0A4Y2A8J3-F1
#
_cell.length_a   1.000
_cell.length_b   1.000
_cell.length_c   1.000
_cell.angle_alpha   90.00
_cell.angle_beta   90.00
_cell.angle_gamma   90.00
#
_symmetry.space_group_name_H-M   'P 1'
#
loop_
_entity.id
_entity.type
_entity.pdbx_description
1 polymer ?
#
loop_
_entity_poly.entity_id
_entity_poly.type
_entity_poly.pdbx_seq_one_letter_code
_entity_poly.pdbx_strand_id
1 'polypeptide(L)'
;MFPDPALRLTVINLSYNAIDSLPEDMFTNMPGLMSILLEGNNLITVDQKTFSPVWSQLNKINLYENPMRCDCRMKWMLLLKSPKNTWAECVHPPNLAGSNLAHLKADDLKC
;
A
#
# COMPACT_ATOMS: atom_id res chain seq x y z
N MET A 1 11.87 -7.89 -14.15
CA MET A 1 12.16 -6.67 -13.39
C MET A 1 11.72 -5.46 -14.21
N PHE A 2 11.15 -4.45 -13.56
CA PHE A 2 10.85 -3.18 -14.23
C PHE A 2 12.13 -2.52 -14.73
N PRO A 3 12.06 -1.61 -15.71
CA PRO A 3 13.20 -0.79 -16.09
C PRO A 3 13.71 0.00 -14.89
N ASP A 4 15.02 0.00 -14.67
CA ASP A 4 15.68 0.78 -13.63
C ASP A 4 16.76 1.67 -14.28
N PRO A 5 16.56 3.01 -14.34
CA PRO A 5 15.44 3.78 -13.79
C PRO A 5 14.19 3.83 -14.69
N ALA A 6 13.00 3.91 -14.09
CA ALA A 6 11.72 4.10 -14.80
C ALA A 6 11.24 5.57 -14.72
N LEU A 7 11.94 6.46 -15.42
CA LEU A 7 11.79 7.93 -15.27
C LEU A 7 10.41 8.50 -15.64
N ARG A 8 9.64 7.82 -16.50
CA ARG A 8 8.34 8.29 -17.01
C ARG A 8 7.16 7.44 -16.56
N LEU A 9 7.39 6.40 -15.76
CA LEU A 9 6.34 5.52 -15.30
C LEU A 9 5.50 6.24 -14.24
N THR A 10 4.21 6.39 -14.49
CA THR A 10 3.28 7.14 -13.62
C THR A 10 2.27 6.25 -12.92
N VAL A 11 1.97 5.09 -13.48
CA VAL A 11 0.97 4.15 -12.97
C VAL A 11 1.53 2.75 -13.04
N ILE A 12 1.44 2.02 -11.93
CA ILE A 12 1.60 0.57 -11.88
C ILE A 12 0.24 -0.02 -11.54
N ASN A 13 -0.27 -0.87 -12.42
CA ASN A 13 -1.48 -1.64 -12.17
C ASN A 13 -1.15 -3.12 -12.17
N LEU A 14 -1.29 -3.74 -11.00
CA LEU A 14 -1.12 -5.17 -10.74
C LEU A 14 -2.38 -5.75 -10.08
N SER A 15 -3.52 -5.09 -10.23
CA SER A 15 -4.79 -5.57 -9.67
C SER A 15 -5.18 -6.94 -10.23
N TYR A 16 -5.93 -7.73 -9.44
CA TYR A 16 -6.49 -9.03 -9.80
C TYR A 16 -5.44 -10.05 -10.21
N ASN A 17 -4.38 -10.14 -9.42
CA ASN A 17 -3.35 -11.18 -9.53
C ASN A 17 -3.31 -12.01 -8.24
N ALA A 18 -2.32 -12.89 -8.10
CA ALA A 18 -2.13 -13.72 -6.92
C ALA A 18 -0.97 -13.24 -6.03
N ILE A 19 -0.64 -11.95 -6.05
CA ILE A 19 0.53 -11.39 -5.37
C ILE A 19 0.33 -11.47 -3.86
N ASP A 20 1.23 -12.15 -3.15
CA ASP A 20 1.22 -12.27 -1.69
C ASP A 20 2.31 -11.40 -1.02
N SER A 21 3.28 -10.93 -1.79
CA SER A 21 4.44 -10.19 -1.33
C SER A 21 5.03 -9.33 -2.46
N LEU A 22 5.68 -8.24 -2.09
CA LEU A 22 6.37 -7.35 -3.00
C LEU A 22 7.86 -7.30 -2.63
N PRO A 23 8.78 -7.38 -3.60
CA PRO A 23 10.21 -7.14 -3.35
C PRO A 23 10.44 -5.77 -2.71
N GLU A 24 11.40 -5.68 -1.79
CA GLU A 24 11.73 -4.43 -1.06
C GLU A 24 12.13 -3.28 -2.00
N ASP A 25 12.76 -3.60 -3.13
CA ASP A 25 13.30 -2.64 -4.09
C ASP A 25 12.35 -2.34 -5.28
N MET A 26 11.12 -2.89 -5.27
CA MET A 26 10.22 -2.87 -6.43
C MET A 26 9.91 -1.47 -6.97
N PHE A 27 9.85 -0.45 -6.11
CA PHE A 27 9.49 0.92 -6.47
C PHE A 27 10.67 1.90 -6.45
N THR A 28 11.91 1.37 -6.47
CA THR A 28 13.11 2.21 -6.51
C THR A 28 13.25 2.90 -7.88
N ASN A 29 13.83 4.11 -7.90
CA ASN A 29 14.12 4.89 -9.12
C ASN A 29 12.92 5.14 -10.06
N MET A 30 11.73 5.34 -9.48
CA MET A 30 10.50 5.70 -10.20
C MET A 30 9.97 7.09 -9.81
N PRO A 31 10.70 8.19 -10.10
CA PRO A 31 10.37 9.54 -9.61
C PRO A 31 9.05 10.09 -10.18
N GLY A 32 8.53 9.50 -11.26
CA GLY A 32 7.26 9.86 -11.86
C GLY A 32 6.05 9.08 -11.33
N LEU A 33 6.25 8.08 -10.46
CA LEU A 33 5.19 7.16 -10.04
C LEU A 33 4.17 7.86 -9.13
N MET A 34 2.91 7.85 -9.56
CA MET A 34 1.81 8.58 -8.90
C MET A 34 0.67 7.66 -8.44
N SER A 35 0.52 6.49 -9.05
CA SER A 35 -0.56 5.54 -8.72
C SER A 35 -0.07 4.10 -8.67
N ILE A 36 -0.44 3.40 -7.59
CA ILE A 36 -0.21 1.97 -7.43
C ILE A 36 -1.55 1.27 -7.21
N LEU A 37 -1.90 0.33 -8.08
CA LEU A 37 -3.13 -0.47 -8.00
C LEU A 37 -2.74 -1.92 -7.74
N LEU A 38 -3.14 -2.44 -6.58
CA LEU A 38 -2.84 -3.79 -6.08
C LEU A 38 -4.13 -4.49 -5.61
N GLU A 39 -5.29 -3.98 -6.01
CA GLU A 39 -6.60 -4.51 -5.64
C GLU A 39 -6.75 -5.98 -6.05
N GLY A 40 -7.45 -6.80 -5.28
CA GLY A 40 -7.73 -8.18 -5.67
C GLY A 40 -6.47 -9.06 -5.69
N ASN A 41 -5.63 -8.95 -4.67
CA ASN A 41 -4.42 -9.77 -4.49
C ASN A 41 -4.45 -10.46 -3.12
N ASN A 42 -3.36 -11.14 -2.74
CA ASN A 42 -3.23 -11.89 -1.49
C ASN A 42 -2.37 -11.16 -0.44
N LEU A 43 -2.22 -9.84 -0.56
CA LEU A 43 -1.37 -9.07 0.35
C LEU A 43 -2.00 -9.00 1.74
N ILE A 44 -1.28 -9.48 2.74
CA ILE A 44 -1.70 -9.39 4.15
C ILE A 44 -1.25 -8.05 4.76
N THR A 45 -0.17 -7.47 4.26
CA THR A 45 0.41 -6.22 4.74
C THR A 45 1.20 -5.56 3.61
N VAL A 46 1.57 -4.29 3.79
CA VAL A 46 2.49 -3.58 2.93
C VAL A 46 3.60 -2.96 3.78
N ASP A 47 4.84 -3.30 3.46
CA ASP A 47 6.01 -2.85 4.22
C ASP A 47 6.41 -1.42 3.88
N GLN A 48 6.68 -0.62 4.91
CA GLN A 48 7.12 0.77 4.74
C GLN A 48 8.34 0.88 3.82
N LYS A 49 9.28 -0.07 3.92
CA LYS A 49 10.52 -0.05 3.14
C LYS A 49 10.23 -0.08 1.64
N THR A 50 9.36 -0.99 1.20
CA THR A 50 8.97 -1.14 -0.21
C THR A 50 8.40 0.15 -0.80
N PHE A 51 7.54 0.84 -0.05
CA PHE A 51 6.82 2.02 -0.54
C PHE A 51 7.52 3.35 -0.25
N SER A 52 8.47 3.39 0.68
CA SER A 52 9.17 4.62 1.10
C SER A 52 9.82 5.42 -0.04
N PRO A 53 10.36 4.83 -1.13
CA PRO A 53 10.98 5.59 -2.21
C PRO A 53 9.99 6.49 -2.97
N VAL A 54 8.70 6.15 -2.96
CA VAL A 54 7.66 6.83 -3.74
C VAL A 54 6.51 7.36 -2.90
N TRP A 55 6.46 7.07 -1.60
CA TRP A 55 5.29 7.36 -0.75
C TRP A 55 4.87 8.84 -0.76
N SER A 56 5.84 9.76 -0.68
CA SER A 56 5.58 11.21 -0.61
C SER A 56 4.96 11.78 -1.89
N GLN A 57 5.25 11.19 -3.05
CA GLN A 57 4.78 11.62 -4.37
C GLN A 57 3.49 10.90 -4.81
N LEU A 58 3.14 9.75 -4.21
CA LEU A 58 1.94 9.01 -4.59
C LEU A 58 0.66 9.85 -4.37
N ASN A 59 -0.24 9.78 -5.34
CA ASN A 59 -1.58 10.35 -5.27
C ASN A 59 -2.65 9.29 -4.95
N LYS A 60 -2.42 8.05 -5.41
CA LYS A 60 -3.38 6.94 -5.30
C LYS A 60 -2.68 5.63 -4.93
N ILE A 61 -3.23 4.94 -3.94
CA ILE A 61 -2.96 3.52 -3.69
C ILE A 61 -4.28 2.77 -3.51
N ASN A 62 -4.45 1.67 -4.25
CA ASN A 62 -5.60 0.76 -4.07
C ASN A 62 -5.12 -0.62 -3.59
N LEU A 63 -5.60 -0.99 -2.41
CA LEU A 63 -5.33 -2.23 -1.66
C LEU A 63 -6.64 -2.96 -1.30
N TYR A 64 -7.80 -2.55 -1.84
CA TYR A 64 -9.05 -3.26 -1.64
C TYR A 64 -8.99 -4.70 -2.14
N GLU A 65 -9.91 -5.54 -1.68
CA GLU A 65 -9.95 -6.96 -2.03
C GLU A 65 -8.61 -7.68 -1.78
N ASN A 66 -7.94 -7.33 -0.68
CA ASN A 66 -6.79 -8.05 -0.15
C ASN A 66 -7.07 -8.45 1.31
N PRO A 67 -6.48 -9.53 1.83
CA PRO A 67 -6.65 -9.99 3.22
C PRO A 67 -5.86 -9.12 4.23
N MET A 68 -6.04 -7.80 4.16
CA MET A 68 -5.25 -6.82 4.91
C MET A 68 -5.39 -7.02 6.41
N ARG A 69 -4.24 -7.14 7.09
CA ARG A 69 -4.13 -7.12 8.55
C ARG A 69 -3.69 -5.73 9.00
N CYS A 70 -4.63 -5.00 9.57
CA CYS A 70 -4.45 -3.68 10.15
C CYS A 70 -3.92 -3.80 11.58
N ASP A 71 -2.63 -4.12 11.71
CA ASP A 71 -1.90 -4.16 12.98
C ASP A 71 -0.80 -3.08 13.03
N CYS A 72 0.07 -3.13 14.04
CA CYS A 72 1.11 -2.13 14.24
C CYS A 72 2.05 -1.94 13.04
N ARG A 73 2.19 -2.93 12.16
CA ARG A 73 3.01 -2.83 10.94
C ARG A 73 2.43 -1.89 9.90
N MET A 74 1.14 -1.57 9.97
CA MET A 74 0.46 -0.66 9.05
C MET A 74 0.43 0.80 9.54
N LYS A 75 0.94 1.08 10.75
CA LYS A 75 0.91 2.44 11.35
C LYS A 75 1.55 3.51 10.49
N TRP A 76 2.63 3.17 9.79
CA TRP A 76 3.35 4.12 8.95
C TRP A 76 2.45 4.76 7.89
N MET A 77 1.46 4.03 7.38
CA MET A 77 0.49 4.56 6.40
C MET A 77 -0.40 5.68 6.97
N LEU A 78 -0.61 5.69 8.29
CA LEU A 78 -1.42 6.70 8.98
C LEU A 78 -0.58 7.87 9.52
N LEU A 79 0.72 7.63 9.76
CA LEU A 79 1.64 8.61 10.33
C LEU A 79 2.32 9.48 9.26
N LEU A 80 2.45 9.00 8.03
CA LEU A 80 3.08 9.73 6.94
C LEU A 80 2.02 10.47 6.10
N LYS A 81 2.28 11.71 5.71
CA LYS A 81 1.44 12.44 4.74
C LYS A 81 1.53 11.76 3.37
N SER A 82 0.40 11.72 2.66
CA SER A 82 0.20 11.04 1.35
C SER A 82 0.00 9.52 1.45
N PRO A 83 -0.67 8.85 0.48
CA PRO A 83 -1.41 9.41 -0.66
C PRO A 83 -2.82 9.89 -0.30
N LYS A 84 -3.30 10.92 -1.02
CA LYS A 84 -4.63 11.53 -0.83
C LYS A 84 -5.77 10.52 -0.97
N ASN A 85 -5.60 9.55 -1.88
CA ASN A 85 -6.59 8.53 -2.14
C ASN A 85 -6.01 7.17 -1.77
N THR A 86 -6.35 6.72 -0.57
CA THR A 86 -5.97 5.41 -0.04
C THR A 86 -7.23 4.56 0.09
N TRP A 87 -7.33 3.51 -0.71
CA TRP A 87 -8.38 2.52 -0.60
C TRP A 87 -7.79 1.25 0.00
N ALA A 88 -8.00 1.04 1.29
CA ALA A 88 -7.58 -0.17 2.00
C ALA A 88 -8.64 -0.53 3.03
N GLU A 89 -9.16 -1.75 2.98
CA GLU A 89 -10.14 -2.27 3.93
C GLU A 89 -9.48 -3.32 4.81
N CYS A 90 -9.63 -3.19 6.12
CA CYS A 90 -9.12 -4.15 7.08
C CYS A 90 -9.96 -5.43 7.06
N VAL A 91 -9.32 -6.60 6.93
CA VAL A 91 -9.94 -7.91 7.12
C VAL A 91 -9.63 -8.44 8.52
N HIS A 92 -8.42 -8.17 8.99
CA HIS A 92 -7.97 -8.49 10.34
C HIS A 92 -7.40 -7.25 11.04
N PRO A 93 -7.41 -7.20 12.39
CA PRO A 93 -8.09 -8.12 13.31
C PRO A 93 -9.64 -8.01 13.22
N PRO A 94 -10.41 -8.98 13.77
CA PRO A 94 -11.88 -9.01 13.63
C PRO A 94 -12.61 -7.75 14.10
N ASN A 95 -12.08 -7.05 15.11
CA ASN A 95 -12.65 -5.80 15.62
C ASN A 95 -12.47 -4.60 14.67
N LEU A 96 -11.60 -4.72 13.66
CA LEU A 96 -11.40 -3.72 12.62
C LEU A 96 -11.92 -4.22 11.25
N ALA A 97 -12.49 -5.43 11.17
CA ALA A 97 -12.97 -6.00 9.92
C ALA A 97 -14.01 -5.08 9.24
N GLY A 98 -13.84 -4.82 7.94
CA GLY A 98 -14.67 -3.91 7.14
C GLY A 98 -14.36 -2.42 7.33
N SER A 99 -13.42 -2.06 8.21
CA SER A 99 -13.03 -0.66 8.40
C SER A 99 -12.09 -0.21 7.28
N ASN A 100 -12.30 1.00 6.75
CA ASN A 100 -11.32 1.61 5.86
C ASN A 100 -10.11 2.10 6.68
N LEU A 101 -8.93 1.55 6.40
CA LEU A 101 -7.68 1.87 7.08
C LEU A 101 -7.39 3.38 7.08
N ALA A 102 -7.69 4.10 5.99
CA ALA A 102 -7.42 5.53 5.87
C ALA A 102 -8.23 6.39 6.86
N HIS A 103 -9.28 5.85 7.48
CA HIS A 103 -10.10 6.53 8.48
C HIS A 103 -9.78 6.12 9.93
N LEU A 104 -8.84 5.18 10.13
CA LEU A 104 -8.40 4.76 11.45
C LEU A 104 -7.34 5.72 12.02
N LYS A 105 -7.09 5.62 13.33
CA LYS A 105 -5.96 6.27 14.00
C LYS A 105 -4.84 5.27 14.21
N ALA A 106 -3.60 5.76 14.27
CA ALA A 106 -2.43 4.92 14.53
C ALA A 106 -2.52 4.12 15.85
N ASP A 107 -3.27 4.61 16.84
CA ASP A 107 -3.49 3.92 18.12
C ASP A 107 -4.50 2.76 18.04
N ASP A 108 -5.33 2.73 17.00
CA ASP A 108 -6.26 1.62 16.74
C ASP A 108 -5.51 0.37 16.23
N LEU A 109 -4.36 0.58 15.59
CA LEU A 109 -3.52 -0.45 14.99
C LEU A 109 -2.58 -1.09 16.03
N LYS A 110 -2.98 -2.22 16.60
CA LYS A 110 -2.24 -2.87 17.70
C LYS A 110 -1.59 -4.18 17.27
N CYS A 111 -0.47 -4.46 17.92
CA CYS A 111 0.14 -5.76 18.11
C CYS A 111 0.02 -6.06 19.61
#